data_AF-A0A3D3NBQ7-F1
#
_entry.id   AF-A0A3D3NBQ7-F1
#
_cell.length_a   1.000
_cell.length_b   1.000
_cell.length_c   1.000
_cell.angle_alpha   90.00
_cell.angle_beta   90.00
_cell.angle_gamma   90.00
#
_symmetry.space_group_name_H-M   'P 1'
#
loop_
_entity.id
_entity.type
_entity.pdbx_description
1 polymer ?
#
loop_
_entity_poly.entity_id
_entity_poly.type
_entity_poly.pdbx_seq_one_letter_code
_entity_poly.pdbx_strand_id
1 'polypeptide(L)'
;ELEQVLTADFQVPPAAIGAALSKFFGVPYEPFRPERLRPTELLRNLKRDYVEASQWLPLEETQEGVVVIACDPERIRSSRMANNVFPKRRIVYRVSKRHEFEQLVGQFFAPA
;
A
#
# COMPACT_ATOMS: atom_id res chain seq x y z
N GLU A 1 -12.28 3.75 10.55
CA GLU A 1 -13.66 3.92 11.05
C GLU A 1 -14.75 3.74 9.98
N LEU A 2 -14.63 4.24 8.74
CA LEU A 2 -15.63 3.96 7.69
C LEU A 2 -15.74 2.48 7.28
N GLU A 3 -14.63 1.74 7.26
CA GLU A 3 -14.60 0.30 6.92
C GLU A 3 -15.34 -0.57 7.93
N GLN A 4 -15.35 -0.20 9.22
CA GLN A 4 -16.05 -0.97 10.26
C GLN A 4 -17.57 -0.79 10.17
N VAL A 5 -18.03 0.43 9.88
CA VAL A 5 -19.47 0.73 9.71
C VAL A 5 -20.02 0.06 8.44
N LEU A 6 -19.29 0.10 7.33
CA LEU A 6 -19.72 -0.54 6.07
C LEU A 6 -19.75 -2.08 6.15
N THR A 7 -18.91 -2.69 6.99
CA THR A 7 -18.88 -4.15 7.17
C THR A 7 -19.92 -4.62 8.18
N ALA A 8 -20.19 -3.83 9.23
CA ALA A 8 -21.15 -4.18 10.29
C ALA A 8 -22.62 -4.05 9.84
N ASP A 9 -22.96 -3.00 9.10
CA ASP A 9 -24.37 -2.66 8.81
C ASP A 9 -24.84 -3.08 7.40
N PHE A 10 -23.94 -3.29 6.44
CA PHE A 10 -24.30 -3.53 5.02
C PHE A 10 -23.92 -4.89 4.45
N GLN A 11 -23.38 -5.81 5.26
CA GLN A 11 -22.96 -7.17 4.82
C GLN A 11 -22.06 -7.18 3.58
N VAL A 12 -21.25 -6.14 3.35
CA VAL A 12 -20.34 -6.09 2.20
C VAL A 12 -19.20 -7.08 2.46
N PRO A 13 -19.01 -8.13 1.64
CA PRO A 13 -17.90 -9.04 1.83
C PRO A 13 -16.57 -8.27 1.74
N PRO A 14 -15.57 -8.55 2.58
CA PRO A 14 -14.27 -7.89 2.54
C PRO A 14 -13.58 -7.93 1.16
N ALA A 15 -13.92 -8.93 0.34
CA ALA A 15 -13.49 -9.08 -1.05
C ALA A 15 -14.12 -8.04 -2.01
N ALA A 16 -15.36 -7.63 -1.77
CA ALA A 16 -16.03 -6.60 -2.55
C ALA A 16 -15.41 -5.22 -2.31
N ILE A 17 -14.86 -4.96 -1.11
CA ILE A 17 -14.15 -3.72 -0.79
C ILE A 17 -12.87 -3.59 -1.63
N GLY A 18 -12.06 -4.65 -1.71
CA GLY A 18 -10.85 -4.65 -2.53
C GLY A 18 -11.15 -4.43 -4.02
N ALA A 19 -12.16 -5.11 -4.55
CA ALA A 19 -12.62 -4.91 -5.93
C ALA A 19 -13.14 -3.49 -6.19
N ALA A 20 -13.90 -2.92 -5.25
CA ALA A 20 -14.40 -1.55 -5.33
C ALA A 20 -13.26 -0.53 -5.32
N LEU A 21 -12.27 -0.68 -4.42
CA LEU A 21 -11.08 0.18 -4.38
C LEU A 21 -10.28 0.10 -5.68
N SER A 22 -10.09 -1.11 -6.20
CA SER A 22 -9.38 -1.31 -7.47
C SER A 22 -10.09 -0.60 -8.63
N LYS A 23 -11.41 -0.73 -8.71
CA LYS A 23 -12.23 -0.05 -9.71
C LYS A 23 -12.23 1.47 -9.55
N PHE A 24 -12.32 1.96 -8.32
CA PHE A 24 -12.38 3.39 -8.00
C PHE A 24 -11.08 4.11 -8.39
N PHE A 25 -9.92 3.55 -8.03
CA PHE A 25 -8.62 4.15 -8.31
C PHE A 25 -7.99 3.74 -9.66
N GLY A 26 -8.59 2.77 -10.36
CA GLY A 26 -8.06 2.24 -11.62
C GLY A 26 -6.71 1.54 -11.48
N VAL A 27 -6.38 1.01 -10.30
CA VAL A 27 -5.14 0.25 -10.04
C VAL A 27 -5.46 -1.10 -9.38
N PRO A 28 -4.63 -2.13 -9.55
CA PRO A 28 -4.91 -3.42 -8.92
C PRO A 28 -4.90 -3.33 -7.39
N TYR A 29 -5.79 -4.08 -6.76
CA TYR A 29 -5.81 -4.25 -5.32
C TYR A 29 -4.75 -5.25 -4.85
N GLU A 30 -4.05 -4.92 -3.78
CA GLU A 30 -3.02 -5.76 -3.17
C GLU A 30 -3.41 -6.14 -1.73
N PRO A 31 -3.73 -7.41 -1.46
CA PRO A 31 -4.06 -7.88 -0.12
C PRO A 31 -2.80 -8.02 0.76
N PHE A 32 -3.01 -8.06 2.07
CA PHE A 32 -1.97 -8.45 3.01
C PHE A 32 -1.59 -9.93 2.81
N ARG A 33 -0.29 -10.24 2.84
CA ARG A 33 0.25 -11.60 2.72
C ARG A 33 1.36 -11.79 3.77
N PRO A 34 1.16 -12.63 4.81
CA PRO A 34 2.13 -12.78 5.89
C PRO A 34 3.43 -13.45 5.44
N GLU A 35 3.44 -14.21 4.34
CA GLU A 35 4.63 -14.86 3.80
C GLU A 35 5.54 -13.90 3.03
N ARG A 36 5.16 -12.62 2.91
CA ARG A 36 5.92 -11.63 2.14
C ARG A 36 7.27 -11.34 2.77
N LEU A 37 8.31 -11.40 1.94
CA LEU A 37 9.66 -11.02 2.36
C LEU A 37 9.76 -9.50 2.48
N ARG A 38 10.47 -9.03 3.50
CA ARG A 38 10.77 -7.62 3.71
C ARG A 38 11.71 -7.11 2.60
N PRO A 39 11.32 -6.09 1.81
CA PRO A 39 12.16 -5.54 0.75
C PRO A 39 13.18 -4.53 1.32
N THR A 40 14.18 -5.03 2.07
CA THR A 40 15.13 -4.20 2.84
C THR A 40 15.78 -3.08 2.02
N GLU A 41 16.20 -3.37 0.78
CA GLU A 41 16.82 -2.37 -0.10
C GLU A 41 15.86 -1.24 -0.51
N LEU A 42 14.57 -1.53 -0.67
CA LEU A 42 13.57 -0.51 -1.01
C LEU A 42 13.20 0.34 0.21
N LEU A 43 13.28 -0.24 1.41
CA LEU A 43 12.93 0.43 2.66
C LEU A 43 14.09 1.23 3.26
N ARG A 44 15.32 1.10 2.76
CA ARG A 44 16.53 1.71 3.35
C ARG A 44 16.43 3.23 3.64
N ASN A 45 15.63 3.95 2.87
CA ASN A 45 15.44 5.41 2.99
C ASN A 45 14.10 5.79 3.62
N LEU A 46 13.31 4.82 4.10
CA LEU A 46 11.98 5.03 4.66
C LEU A 46 11.97 4.68 6.14
N LYS A 47 11.47 5.62 6.94
CA LYS A 47 11.21 5.40 8.37
C LYS A 47 9.76 4.97 8.57
N ARG A 48 9.53 4.16 9.61
CA ARG A 48 8.19 3.67 9.97
C ARG A 48 7.17 4.82 10.12
N ASP A 49 7.49 5.83 10.93
CA ASP A 49 6.58 6.96 11.19
C ASP A 49 6.20 7.72 9.91
N TYR A 50 7.16 7.86 8.97
CA TYR A 50 6.88 8.47 7.67
C TYR A 50 5.93 7.62 6.84
N VAL A 51 6.13 6.30 6.81
CA VAL A 51 5.27 5.36 6.08
C VAL A 51 3.84 5.35 6.65
N GLU A 52 3.70 5.35 7.98
CA GLU A 52 2.40 5.39 8.66
C GLU A 52 1.65 6.71 8.38
N ALA A 53 2.35 7.85 8.43
CA ALA A 53 1.77 9.16 8.18
C ALA A 53 1.43 9.39 6.68
N SER A 54 2.30 8.94 5.79
CA SER A 54 2.11 9.10 4.34
C SER A 54 1.21 8.03 3.72
N GLN A 55 1.00 6.90 4.41
CA GLN A 55 0.15 5.78 4.00
C GLN A 55 0.55 5.16 2.64
N TRP A 56 1.86 5.06 2.41
CA TRP A 56 2.40 4.32 1.26
C TRP A 56 3.74 3.68 1.60
N LEU A 57 4.07 2.57 0.93
CA LEU A 57 5.38 1.93 1.01
C LEU A 57 5.71 1.15 -0.27
N PRO A 58 7.00 0.90 -0.58
CA PRO A 58 7.41 0.01 -1.65
C PRO A 58 7.23 -1.44 -1.25
N LEU A 59 6.66 -2.25 -2.15
CA LEU A 59 6.39 -3.66 -1.91
C LEU A 59 7.52 -4.55 -2.45
N GLU A 60 7.90 -4.31 -3.70
CA GLU A 60 8.91 -5.08 -4.44
C GLU A 60 9.36 -4.28 -5.67
N GLU A 61 10.44 -4.73 -6.29
CA GLU A 61 10.86 -4.28 -7.62
C GLU A 61 10.66 -5.42 -8.62
N THR A 62 10.01 -5.10 -9.73
CA THR A 62 9.78 -6.01 -10.84
C THR A 62 10.34 -5.42 -12.13
N GLN A 63 10.25 -6.15 -13.24
CA GLN A 63 10.61 -5.63 -14.56
C GLN A 63 9.73 -4.43 -14.98
N GLU A 64 8.53 -4.28 -14.42
CA GLU A 64 7.65 -3.13 -14.66
C GLU A 64 8.04 -1.89 -13.84
N GLY A 65 8.88 -2.05 -12.82
CA GLY A 65 9.33 -0.99 -11.93
C GLY A 65 9.09 -1.30 -10.44
N VAL A 66 9.12 -0.25 -9.63
CA VAL A 66 8.86 -0.34 -8.19
C VAL A 66 7.36 -0.44 -7.95
N VAL A 67 6.93 -1.57 -7.42
CA VAL A 67 5.55 -1.73 -6.96
C VAL A 67 5.39 -0.96 -5.66
N VAL A 68 4.48 0.01 -5.64
CA VAL A 68 4.13 0.83 -4.49
C VAL A 68 2.70 0.55 -4.09
N ILE A 69 2.49 0.22 -2.81
CA ILE A 69 1.18 0.07 -2.22
C ILE A 69 0.82 1.36 -1.48
N ALA A 70 -0.42 1.84 -1.64
CA ALA A 70 -0.92 3.02 -0.97
C ALA A 70 -2.41 2.87 -0.62
N CYS A 71 -2.85 3.49 0.48
CA CYS A 71 -4.28 3.59 0.80
C CYS A 71 -5.01 4.55 -0.17
N ASP A 72 -4.30 5.56 -0.69
CA ASP A 72 -4.78 6.50 -1.70
C ASP A 72 -3.70 6.71 -2.79
N PRO A 73 -3.69 5.90 -3.86
CA PRO A 73 -2.70 6.00 -4.92
C PRO A 73 -2.69 7.34 -5.66
N GLU A 74 -3.84 8.03 -5.76
CA GLU A 74 -3.95 9.31 -6.47
C GLU A 74 -3.26 10.43 -5.70
N ARG A 75 -3.43 10.48 -4.38
CA ARG A 75 -2.70 11.40 -3.50
C ARG A 75 -1.19 11.20 -3.61
N ILE A 76 -0.72 9.95 -3.61
CA ILE A 76 0.73 9.65 -3.70
C ILE A 76 1.28 10.02 -5.09
N ARG A 77 0.51 9.77 -6.15
CA ARG A 77 0.88 10.15 -7.52
C ARG A 77 0.98 11.67 -7.67
N SER A 78 -0.02 12.40 -7.16
CA SER A 78 -0.11 13.86 -7.28
C SER A 78 1.00 14.58 -6.47
N SER A 79 1.32 14.07 -5.28
CA SER A 79 2.38 14.60 -4.42
C SER A 79 3.80 14.20 -4.86
N ARG A 80 3.94 13.27 -5.80
CA ARG A 80 5.22 12.71 -6.27
C ARG A 80 6.10 12.11 -5.16
N MET A 81 5.52 11.74 -4.01
CA MET A 81 6.27 11.20 -2.86
C MET A 81 7.10 9.97 -3.25
N ALA A 82 6.48 8.99 -3.92
CA ALA A 82 7.16 7.78 -4.38
C ALA A 82 8.28 8.08 -5.39
N ASN A 83 8.04 8.99 -6.33
CA ASN A 83 9.02 9.39 -7.35
C ASN A 83 10.24 10.11 -6.74
N ASN A 84 10.04 10.87 -5.66
CA ASN A 84 11.12 11.55 -4.95
C ASN A 84 12.01 10.54 -4.20
N VAL A 85 11.44 9.45 -3.67
CA VAL A 85 12.20 8.38 -3.01
C VAL A 85 12.90 7.48 -4.03
N PHE A 86 12.28 7.24 -5.19
CA PHE A 86 12.79 6.38 -6.26
C PHE A 86 12.98 7.17 -7.56
N PRO A 87 13.93 8.11 -7.61
CA PRO A 87 14.15 8.93 -8.79
C PRO A 87 14.53 8.05 -9.98
N LYS A 88 14.02 8.42 -11.18
CA LYS A 88 14.26 7.72 -12.46
C LYS A 88 13.72 6.29 -12.56
N ARG A 89 13.04 5.77 -11.53
CA ARG A 89 12.42 4.45 -11.56
C ARG A 89 10.94 4.59 -11.92
N ARG A 90 10.42 3.66 -12.71
CA ARG A 90 8.98 3.58 -13.00
C ARG A 90 8.27 3.12 -11.73
N ILE A 91 7.19 3.81 -11.36
CA ILE A 91 6.35 3.47 -10.20
C ILE A 91 5.09 2.77 -10.69
N VAL A 92 4.80 1.61 -10.11
CA VAL A 92 3.63 0.80 -10.39
C VAL A 92 2.75 0.79 -9.14
N TYR A 93 1.61 1.46 -9.19
CA TYR A 93 0.74 1.61 -8.03
C TYR A 93 -0.16 0.40 -7.81
N ARG A 94 -0.43 0.11 -6.54
CA ARG A 94 -1.42 -0.83 -6.03
C ARG A 94 -2.20 -0.17 -4.89
N VAL A 95 -3.47 -0.51 -4.75
CA VAL A 95 -4.32 -0.03 -3.65
C VAL A 95 -4.50 -1.12 -2.61
N SER A 96 -4.54 -0.75 -1.34
CA SER A 96 -4.88 -1.67 -0.24
C SER A 96 -5.80 -0.99 0.76
N LYS A 97 -6.48 -1.79 1.58
CA LYS A 97 -7.28 -1.27 2.69
C LYS A 97 -6.36 -0.75 3.78
N ARG A 98 -6.86 0.18 4.59
CA ARG A 98 -6.04 0.78 5.65
C ARG A 98 -5.56 -0.26 6.67
N HIS A 99 -6.43 -1.19 7.06
CA HIS A 99 -6.07 -2.25 8.00
C HIS A 99 -4.94 -3.14 7.48
N GLU A 100 -5.01 -3.56 6.22
CA GLU A 100 -4.00 -4.42 5.59
C GLU A 100 -2.67 -3.70 5.40
N PHE A 101 -2.72 -2.41 5.08
CA PHE A 101 -1.54 -1.56 5.02
C PHE A 101 -0.85 -1.50 6.38
N GLU A 102 -1.60 -1.31 7.47
CA GLU A 102 -1.05 -1.28 8.83
C GLU A 102 -0.42 -2.61 9.24
N GLN A 103 -1.03 -3.75 8.86
CA GLN A 103 -0.43 -5.08 9.04
C GLN A 103 0.89 -5.21 8.29
N LEU A 104 0.94 -4.74 7.04
CA LEU A 104 2.15 -4.77 6.21
C LEU A 104 3.26 -3.90 6.79
N VAL A 105 2.95 -2.70 7.28
CA VAL A 105 3.91 -1.84 7.99
C VAL A 105 4.44 -2.55 9.23
N GLY A 106 3.56 -3.16 10.03
CA GLY A 106 3.94 -3.94 11.19
C GLY A 106 4.95 -5.04 10.84
N GLN A 107 4.68 -5.82 9.79
CA GLN A 107 5.57 -6.89 9.31
C GLN A 107 6.92 -6.35 8.81
N PHE A 108 6.92 -5.29 8.01
CA PHE A 108 8.12 -4.74 7.37
C PHE A 108 9.04 -4.01 8.35
N PHE A 109 8.51 -3.47 9.44
CA PHE A 109 9.28 -2.74 10.44
C PHE A 109 9.35 -3.44 11.81
N ALA A 110 8.89 -4.69 11.91
CA ALA A 110 9.09 -5.51 13.10
C ALA A 110 10.60 -5.71 13.38
N PRO A 111 11.02 -5.76 14.66
CA PRO A 111 12.35 -6.23 15.03
C PRO A 111 12.64 -7.59 14.38
N ALA A 112 13.89 -7.81 13.98
CA ALA A 112 14.35 -9.11 13.47
C ALA A 112 14.43 -10.14 14.60
#